data_AF-A0AAV4YZA6-F1
#
_entry.id   AF-A0AAV4YZA6-F1
#
_cell.length_a   1.000
_cell.length_b   1.000
_cell.length_c   1.000
_cell.angle_alpha   90.00
_cell.angle_beta   90.00
_cell.angle_gamma   90.00
#
_symmetry.space_group_name_H-M   'P 1'
#
loop_
_entity.id
_entity.type
_entity.pdbx_description
1 polymer ?
#
loop_
_entity_poly.entity_id
_entity_poly.type
_entity_poly.pdbx_seq_one_letter_code
_entity_poly.pdbx_strand_id
1 'polypeptide(L)'
;MKIGIFWFYKNQVLGISHEFDINSSDSLGMIDSAYNHVSYWDELRNKFSELREIEYDDVPRGRVIFDKNKNKLIIYLGLCCTKIL
;
A
#
# COMPACT_ATOMS: atom_id res chain seq x y z
N MET A 1 12.72 6.83 -7.16
CA MET A 1 11.24 6.72 -7.03
C MET A 1 10.95 5.60 -6.04
N LYS A 2 9.80 5.61 -5.36
CA LYS A 2 9.47 4.59 -4.37
C LYS A 2 8.16 3.89 -4.71
N ILE A 3 8.08 2.60 -4.35
CA ILE A 3 6.89 1.75 -4.45
C ILE A 3 6.57 1.17 -3.09
N GLY A 4 5.32 0.76 -2.89
CA GLY A 4 4.87 0.29 -1.59
C GLY A 4 3.36 0.26 -1.42
N ILE A 5 2.94 0.15 -0.17
CA ILE A 5 1.54 0.11 0.24
C ILE A 5 1.24 1.28 1.18
N PHE A 6 0.00 1.75 1.13
CA PHE A 6 -0.42 2.88 1.94
C PHE A 6 -1.90 2.78 2.34
N TRP A 7 -2.26 3.61 3.31
CA TRP A 7 -3.62 3.87 3.80
C TRP A 7 -3.83 5.38 3.89
N PHE A 8 -5.05 5.81 3.61
CA PHE A 8 -5.50 7.18 3.84
C PHE A 8 -6.34 7.22 5.10
N TYR A 9 -5.78 7.79 6.17
CA TYR A 9 -6.39 7.83 7.48
C TYR A 9 -6.27 9.23 8.08
N LYS A 10 -7.40 9.79 8.54
CA LYS A 10 -7.47 11.14 9.13
C LYS A 10 -6.69 12.21 8.34
N ASN A 11 -6.90 12.24 7.03
CA ASN A 11 -6.25 13.19 6.11
C ASN A 11 -4.71 13.07 6.03
N GLN A 12 -4.18 11.91 6.43
CA GLN A 12 -2.77 11.55 6.35
C GLN A 12 -2.60 10.27 5.54
N VAL A 13 -1.40 10.10 4.97
CA VAL A 13 -1.00 8.86 4.30
C VAL A 13 -0.08 8.08 5.24
N LEU A 14 -0.56 6.94 5.72
CA LEU A 14 0.22 5.98 6.49
C LEU A 14 0.71 4.88 5.54
N GLY A 15 1.89 4.31 5.76
CA GLY A 15 2.34 3.21 4.91
C GLY A 15 3.82 2.90 5.02
N ILE A 16 4.29 2.11 4.06
CA ILE A 16 5.70 1.77 3.90
C ILE A 16 6.06 1.78 2.43
N SER A 17 7.27 2.24 2.15
CA SER A 17 7.81 2.29 0.80
C SER A 17 9.31 2.06 0.81
N HIS A 18 9.81 1.61 -0.34
CA HIS A 18 11.23 1.40 -0.57
C HIS A 18 11.58 1.80 -2.00
N GLU A 19 12.87 2.00 -2.24
CA GLU A 19 13.41 2.16 -3.59
C GLU A 19 13.47 0.79 -4.28
N PHE A 20 13.44 0.80 -5.60
CA PHE A 20 13.44 -0.42 -6.42
C PHE A 20 14.47 -0.32 -7.53
N ASP A 21 14.98 -1.47 -7.97
CA ASP A 21 15.83 -1.58 -9.16
C ASP A 21 14.94 -1.72 -10.40
N ILE A 22 15.17 -0.90 -11.42
CA ILE A 22 14.48 -0.96 -12.72
C ILE A 22 14.63 -2.33 -13.43
N ASN A 23 15.67 -3.09 -13.07
CA ASN A 23 15.92 -4.42 -13.62
C ASN A 23 15.17 -5.53 -12.88
N SER A 24 14.50 -5.23 -11.76
CA SER A 24 13.69 -6.17 -10.98
C SER A 24 12.27 -6.38 -11.52
N SER A 25 11.96 -5.86 -12.71
CA SER A 25 10.64 -6.01 -13.32
C SER A 25 10.30 -7.45 -13.64
N ASP A 26 9.04 -7.82 -13.44
CA ASP A 26 8.50 -9.10 -13.86
C ASP A 26 8.41 -9.22 -15.40
N SER A 27 7.90 -10.36 -15.88
CA SER A 27 7.73 -10.62 -17.33
C SER A 27 6.75 -9.66 -18.03
N LEU A 28 5.95 -8.91 -17.27
CA LEU A 28 5.03 -7.89 -17.78
C LEU A 28 5.62 -6.47 -17.70
N GLY A 29 6.85 -6.33 -17.18
CA GLY A 29 7.51 -5.04 -16.99
C GLY A 29 7.02 -4.29 -15.74
N MET A 30 6.36 -4.97 -14.81
CA MET A 30 5.87 -4.38 -13.56
C MET A 30 6.86 -4.60 -12.42
N ILE A 31 7.03 -3.59 -11.58
CA ILE A 31 7.83 -3.65 -10.37
C ILE A 31 6.92 -3.32 -9.19
N ASP A 32 6.76 -4.29 -8.29
CA ASP A 32 5.90 -4.20 -7.11
C ASP A 32 6.69 -4.49 -5.83
N SER A 33 6.20 -3.98 -4.71
CA SER A 33 6.71 -4.27 -3.38
C SER A 33 6.18 -5.62 -2.86
N ALA A 34 7.03 -6.33 -2.11
CA ALA A 34 6.62 -7.53 -1.39
C ALA A 34 5.73 -7.24 -0.15
N TYR A 35 5.47 -5.96 0.18
CA TYR A 35 4.66 -5.60 1.34
C TYR A 35 3.21 -6.06 1.17
N ASN A 36 2.63 -6.57 2.25
CA ASN A 36 1.23 -7.00 2.31
C ASN A 36 0.46 -6.12 3.30
N HIS A 37 -0.76 -5.70 2.92
CA HIS A 37 -1.60 -4.83 3.74
C HIS A 37 -1.98 -5.47 5.09
N VAL A 38 -2.32 -6.76 5.10
CA VAL A 38 -2.72 -7.49 6.31
C VAL A 38 -1.57 -7.49 7.31
N SER A 39 -0.41 -8.01 6.90
CA SER A 39 0.73 -8.17 7.82
C SER A 39 1.33 -6.84 8.27
N TYR A 40 1.36 -5.83 7.39
CA TYR A 40 1.94 -4.54 7.75
C TYR A 40 0.99 -3.68 8.61
N TRP A 41 -0.31 -3.98 8.62
CA TRP A 41 -1.25 -3.26 9.48
C TRP A 41 -0.96 -3.48 10.96
N ASP A 42 -0.51 -4.68 11.35
CA ASP A 42 -0.11 -4.98 12.72
C ASP A 42 1.01 -4.06 13.21
N GLU A 43 1.98 -3.75 12.35
CA GLU A 43 3.05 -2.79 12.64
C GLU A 43 2.51 -1.37 12.87
N LEU A 44 1.47 -0.98 12.14
CA LEU A 44 0.80 0.31 12.32
C LEU A 44 -0.03 0.33 13.62
N ARG A 45 -0.75 -0.75 13.96
CA ARG A 45 -1.50 -0.87 15.21
C ARG A 45 -0.60 -0.82 16.45
N ASN A 46 0.61 -1.36 16.34
CA ASN A 46 1.62 -1.27 17.41
C ASN A 46 2.16 0.15 17.60
N LYS A 47 2.25 0.94 16.52
CA LYS A 47 2.75 2.33 16.55
C LYS A 47 1.68 3.34 16.93
N PHE A 48 0.44 3.12 16.49
CA PHE A 48 -0.68 4.05 16.66
C PHE A 48 -1.81 3.36 17.41
N SER A 49 -1.96 3.68 18.69
CA SER A 49 -2.98 3.06 19.56
C SER A 49 -4.41 3.25 19.06
N GLU A 50 -4.66 4.31 18.29
CA GLU A 50 -5.96 4.60 17.68
C GLU A 50 -6.36 3.65 16.55
N LEU A 51 -5.43 2.85 16.02
CA LEU A 51 -5.71 1.87 14.97
C LEU A 51 -6.03 0.48 15.53
N ARG A 52 -5.95 0.27 16.85
CA ARG A 52 -6.06 -1.07 17.48
C ARG A 52 -7.35 -1.80 17.13
N GLU A 53 -8.47 -1.08 17.15
CA GLU A 53 -9.82 -1.61 16.91
C GLU A 53 -10.29 -1.43 15.45
N ILE A 54 -9.39 -1.06 14.54
CA ILE A 54 -9.70 -0.81 13.13
C ILE A 54 -9.03 -1.92 12.32
N GLU A 55 -9.77 -2.57 11.42
CA GLU A 55 -9.17 -3.55 10.51
C GLU A 55 -8.49 -2.87 9.32
N TYR A 56 -7.50 -3.55 8.74
CA TYR A 56 -6.70 -2.99 7.65
C TYR A 56 -7.52 -2.65 6.39
N ASP A 57 -8.68 -3.27 6.23
CA ASP A 57 -9.62 -3.09 5.12
C ASP A 57 -10.79 -2.15 5.44
N ASP A 58 -10.94 -1.72 6.69
CA ASP A 58 -11.86 -0.65 7.12
C ASP A 58 -11.35 0.74 6.72
N VAL A 59 -10.07 0.86 6.36
CA VAL A 59 -9.43 2.11 5.95
C VAL A 59 -9.13 2.08 4.45
N PRO A 60 -9.45 3.14 3.68
CA PRO A 60 -9.06 3.24 2.28
C PRO A 60 -7.56 3.01 2.13
N ARG A 61 -7.20 2.08 1.25
CA ARG A 61 -5.82 1.62 1.09
C ARG A 61 -5.43 1.62 -0.35
N GLY A 62 -4.13 1.53 -0.61
CA GLY A 62 -3.65 1.46 -1.97
C GLY A 62 -2.27 0.86 -2.06
N ARG A 63 -1.85 0.70 -3.30
CA ARG A 63 -0.55 0.17 -3.69
C ARG A 63 0.00 1.04 -4.80
N VAL A 64 1.29 1.34 -4.71
CA VAL A 64 2.04 2.03 -5.75
C VAL A 64 2.98 1.01 -6.36
N ILE A 65 2.84 0.77 -7.66
CA ILE A 65 3.76 -0.06 -8.45
C ILE A 65 4.39 0.79 -9.56
N PHE A 66 5.40 0.26 -10.22
CA PHE A 66 6.03 0.92 -11.35
C PHE A 66 5.91 0.09 -12.63
N ASP A 67 5.46 0.73 -13.70
CA ASP A 67 5.39 0.17 -15.06
C ASP A 67 6.61 0.65 -15.84
N LYS A 68 7.57 -0.27 -16.07
CA LYS A 68 8.81 -0.01 -16.80
C LYS A 68 8.57 0.33 -18.26
N ASN A 69 7.58 -0.30 -18.88
CA ASN A 69 7.30 -0.09 -20.30
C ASN A 69 6.78 1.32 -20.57
N LYS A 70 6.03 1.89 -19.60
CA LYS A 70 5.51 3.27 -19.68
C LYS A 70 6.37 4.28 -18.94
N ASN A 71 7.38 3.83 -18.19
CA ASN A 71 8.21 4.64 -17.29
C ASN A 71 7.35 5.48 -16.31
N LYS A 72 6.35 4.86 -15.67
CA LYS A 72 5.37 5.56 -14.82
C LYS A 72 5.05 4.77 -13.55
N LEU A 73 4.76 5.49 -12.47
CA LEU A 73 4.10 4.90 -11.29
C LEU A 73 2.62 4.72 -11.59
N ILE A 74 2.08 3.59 -11.16
CA ILE A 74 0.66 3.28 -11.19
C ILE A 74 0.19 3.15 -9.75
N ILE A 75 -0.88 3.86 -9.41
CA ILE A 75 -1.51 3.81 -8.10
C ILE A 75 -2.80 3.02 -8.22
N TYR A 76 -2.90 1.91 -7.49
CA TYR A 76 -4.13 1.15 -7.31
C TYR A 76 -4.76 1.54 -5.99
N LEU A 77 -6.04 1.91 -6.02
CA LEU A 77 -6.83 2.24 -4.85
C LEU A 77 -7.80 1.09 -4.55
N GLY A 78 -7.74 0.58 -3.32
CA GLY A 78 -8.72 -0.31 -2.74
C GLY A 78 -9.65 0.49 -1.84
N LEU A 79 -10.94 0.53 -2.18
CA LEU A 79 -11.96 1.12 -1.32
C LEU A 79 -12.09 0.28 -0.04
N CYS A 80 -12.50 0.95 1.04
CA CYS A 80 -12.89 0.28 2.27
C CYS A 80 -14.12 -0.59 2.00
N CYS A 81 -14.10 -1.81 2.53
CA CYS A 81 -15.31 -2.62 2.58
C CYS A 81 -16.16 -2.10 3.75
N THR A 82 -17.01 -1.11 3.50
CA THR A 82 -18.01 -0.73 4.50
C THR A 82 -18.86 -1.96 4.78
N LYS A 83 -18.71 -2.56 5.97
CA LYS A 83 -19.64 -3.60 6.43
C LYS A 83 -21.01 -2.94 6.52
N ILE A 84 -21.87 -3.22 5.55
CA ILE A 84 -23.29 -2.89 5.64
C ILE A 84 -23.81 -3.79 6.77
N LEU A 85 -24.07 -3.18 7.94
CA LEU A 85 -24.73 -3.80 9.09
C LEU A 85 -26.18 -4.14 8.75
#